data_AF-A0A7S7SJL9-F1
#
_entry.id   AF-A0A7S7SJL9-F1
#
_cell.length_a   1.000
_cell.length_b   1.000
_cell.length_c   1.000
_cell.angle_alpha   90.00
_cell.angle_beta   90.00
_cell.angle_gamma   90.00
#
_symmetry.space_group_name_H-M   'P 1'
#
loop_
_entity.id
_entity.type
_entity.pdbx_description
1 polymer ?
#
loop_
_entity_poly.entity_id
_entity_poly.type
_entity_poly.pdbx_seq_one_letter_code
_entity_poly.pdbx_strand_id
1 'polypeptide(L)'
;MHSLLRIPATLALLVLLPYAVAAEQRPSTLAQAIAAAINRGRPTVTILAAASGASMQGLGTANPALSFGRTSYYAGRAAPGVSQQSSGGSIVMTTQFALKVDCSDPQSALVEIEMTLNSQDASYTVTVDGTPLSTATSATVQRCGSVSEHRVVIEVPRTRPAGPFGSTVSFSAIAR
;
A
#
# COMPACT_ATOMS: atom_id res chain seq x y z
N MET A 1 73.16 -18.77 46.07
CA MET A 1 72.87 -19.64 47.23
C MET A 1 71.80 -18.98 48.07
N HIS A 2 70.61 -19.61 48.18
CA HIS A 2 69.55 -19.39 49.18
C HIS A 2 68.89 -17.98 49.21
N SER A 3 67.60 -17.77 49.47
CA SER A 3 66.46 -18.61 49.82
C SER A 3 65.19 -17.76 49.67
N LEU A 4 64.06 -18.45 49.47
CA LEU A 4 62.69 -17.93 49.44
C LEU A 4 62.31 -17.10 50.69
N LEU A 5 61.40 -16.12 50.55
CA LEU A 5 60.18 -16.07 51.41
C LEU A 5 59.11 -15.05 50.97
N ARG A 6 57.95 -15.62 50.59
CA ARG A 6 56.56 -15.28 50.94
C ARG A 6 56.01 -13.84 50.79
N ILE A 7 55.06 -13.77 49.84
CA ILE A 7 53.86 -12.94 49.71
C ILE A 7 53.04 -12.94 51.04
N PRO A 8 52.22 -11.91 51.34
CA PRO A 8 50.83 -11.94 50.86
C PRO A 8 50.22 -10.57 50.50
N ALA A 9 49.21 -10.63 49.63
CA ALA A 9 47.95 -9.87 49.60
C ALA A 9 48.04 -8.33 49.80
N THR A 10 47.46 -7.51 48.92
CA THR A 10 46.01 -7.26 48.92
C THR A 10 45.58 -6.53 47.63
N LEU A 11 44.35 -6.83 47.22
CA LEU A 11 43.59 -6.45 46.03
C LEU A 11 43.65 -4.97 45.60
N ALA A 12 43.63 -4.77 44.28
CA ALA A 12 42.75 -3.78 43.66
C ALA A 12 42.40 -4.23 42.22
N LEU A 13 41.19 -4.74 42.08
CA LEU A 13 40.56 -5.17 40.84
C LEU A 13 40.17 -3.91 40.03
N LEU A 14 40.78 -3.67 38.87
CA LEU A 14 40.29 -2.66 37.92
C LEU A 14 39.67 -3.36 36.72
N VAL A 15 38.35 -3.54 36.76
CA VAL A 15 37.54 -4.03 35.66
C VAL A 15 37.43 -2.92 34.62
N LEU A 16 38.20 -3.04 33.54
CA LEU A 16 38.04 -2.23 32.34
C LEU A 16 36.80 -2.71 31.57
N LEU A 17 35.64 -2.12 31.88
CA LEU A 17 34.48 -2.18 30.99
C LEU A 17 34.77 -1.28 29.77
N PRO A 18 34.80 -1.81 28.53
CA PRO A 18 34.67 -0.93 27.38
C PRO A 18 33.25 -0.36 27.40
N TYR A 19 33.16 0.95 27.62
CA TYR A 19 31.95 1.73 27.38
C TYR A 19 31.49 1.45 25.94
N ALA A 20 30.45 0.65 25.79
CA ALA A 20 29.70 0.59 24.55
C ALA A 20 29.03 1.96 24.38
N VAL A 21 29.63 2.83 23.56
CA VAL A 21 28.97 4.04 23.07
C VAL A 21 27.88 3.56 22.11
N ALA A 22 26.68 3.36 22.64
CA ALA A 22 25.48 3.34 21.82
C ALA A 22 25.33 4.74 21.24
N ALA A 23 25.80 4.94 20.00
CA ALA A 23 25.41 6.09 19.20
C ALA A 23 23.90 5.95 18.95
N GLU A 24 23.09 6.46 19.87
CA GLU A 24 21.67 6.62 19.67
C GLU A 24 21.51 7.68 18.58
N GLN A 25 21.46 7.23 17.33
CA GLN A 25 21.00 8.03 16.19
C GLN A 25 19.51 8.34 16.43
N ARG A 26 19.25 9.32 17.31
CA ARG A 26 17.98 10.01 17.33
C ARG A 26 17.86 10.69 15.97
N PRO A 27 16.88 10.34 15.13
CA PRO A 27 16.57 11.19 13.99
C PRO A 27 16.31 12.56 14.58
N SER A 28 17.08 13.56 14.17
CA SER A 28 17.00 14.91 14.73
C SER A 28 15.53 15.32 14.73
N THR A 29 15.00 15.79 15.86
CA THR A 29 13.63 16.32 15.95
C THR A 29 13.36 17.34 14.85
N LEU A 30 14.40 18.02 14.37
CA LEU A 30 14.39 18.87 13.18
C LEU A 30 14.15 18.10 11.86
N ALA A 31 14.82 16.96 11.63
CA ALA A 31 14.58 16.12 10.45
C ALA A 31 13.17 15.51 10.46
N GLN A 32 12.67 15.11 11.64
CA GLN A 32 11.29 14.66 11.79
C GLN A 32 10.28 15.80 11.64
N ALA A 33 10.58 17.00 12.16
CA ALA A 33 9.75 18.18 11.98
C ALA A 33 9.76 18.69 10.53
N ILE A 34 10.89 18.59 9.83
CA ILE A 34 11.01 18.92 8.40
C ILE A 34 10.28 17.87 7.56
N ALA A 35 10.42 16.58 7.85
CA ALA A 35 9.65 15.54 7.16
C ALA A 35 8.13 15.69 7.42
N ALA A 36 7.74 16.03 8.65
CA ALA A 36 6.37 16.37 8.98
C ALA A 36 5.91 17.66 8.27
N ALA A 37 6.76 18.69 8.18
CA ALA A 37 6.45 19.95 7.49
C ALA A 37 6.39 19.81 5.97
N ILE A 38 7.24 18.99 5.35
CA ILE A 38 7.21 18.67 3.91
C ILE A 38 5.92 17.88 3.57
N ASN A 39 5.42 17.06 4.50
CA ASN A 39 4.16 16.34 4.35
C ASN A 39 2.93 17.17 4.80
N ARG A 40 3.11 18.27 5.55
CA ARG A 40 2.05 19.23 5.86
C ARG A 40 1.76 20.03 4.60
N GLY A 41 0.74 19.60 3.86
CA GLY A 41 0.24 20.29 2.68
C GLY A 41 0.06 19.38 1.46
N ARG A 42 0.62 18.15 1.47
CA ARG A 42 0.33 17.19 0.40
C ARG A 42 -0.92 16.39 0.74
N PRO A 43 -1.89 16.30 -0.19
CA PRO A 43 -3.02 15.42 0.01
C PRO A 43 -2.55 13.97 0.07
N THR A 44 -3.19 13.19 0.93
CA THR A 44 -2.97 11.75 1.07
C THR A 44 -4.23 11.01 0.66
N VAL A 45 -4.07 9.90 -0.05
CA VAL A 45 -5.16 9.03 -0.46
C VAL A 45 -5.08 7.74 0.32
N THR A 46 -6.17 7.37 0.97
CA THR A 46 -6.34 6.08 1.64
C THR A 46 -7.40 5.28 0.89
N ILE A 47 -7.08 4.04 0.52
CA ILE A 47 -8.05 3.13 -0.07
C ILE A 47 -8.79 2.42 1.06
N LEU A 48 -10.12 2.39 0.96
CA LEU A 48 -11.06 1.84 1.93
C LEU A 48 -11.88 0.73 1.28
N ALA A 49 -12.36 -0.21 2.09
CA ALA A 49 -13.35 -1.18 1.64
C ALA A 49 -14.68 -0.46 1.38
N ALA A 50 -15.26 -0.65 0.19
CA ALA A 50 -16.62 -0.19 -0.10
C ALA A 50 -17.65 -1.11 0.57
N ALA A 51 -18.84 -0.59 0.90
CA ALA A 51 -19.86 -1.36 1.63
C ALA A 51 -20.32 -2.61 0.87
N SER A 52 -20.33 -2.54 -0.47
CA SER A 52 -20.66 -3.66 -1.36
C SER A 52 -19.43 -4.25 -2.08
N GLY A 53 -18.23 -3.79 -1.72
CA GLY A 53 -16.98 -4.15 -2.38
C GLY A 53 -16.32 -5.41 -1.81
N ALA A 54 -15.37 -5.93 -2.57
CA ALA A 54 -14.48 -7.00 -2.17
C ALA A 54 -13.66 -6.62 -0.93
N SER A 55 -13.32 -7.63 -0.14
CA SER A 55 -12.41 -7.45 1.00
C SER A 55 -11.05 -6.94 0.54
N MET A 56 -10.50 -5.99 1.29
CA MET A 56 -9.11 -5.53 1.10
C MET A 56 -8.14 -6.36 1.96
N GLN A 57 -6.98 -6.68 1.40
CA GLN A 57 -5.83 -7.23 2.11
C GLN A 57 -4.80 -6.12 2.30
N GLY A 58 -4.23 -5.99 3.51
CA GLY A 58 -3.24 -4.94 3.83
C GLY A 58 -3.84 -3.53 3.95
N LEU A 59 -4.59 -3.24 5.01
CA LEU A 59 -5.20 -1.92 5.22
C LEU A 59 -4.14 -0.82 5.50
N GLY A 60 -4.35 0.39 4.98
CA GLY A 60 -3.53 1.58 5.28
C GLY A 60 -2.91 2.25 4.05
N THR A 61 -1.98 3.18 4.28
CA THR A 61 -1.29 3.95 3.23
C THR A 61 -0.19 3.18 2.48
N ALA A 62 0.05 1.91 2.84
CA ALA A 62 1.26 1.17 2.45
C ALA A 62 1.03 -0.06 1.55
N ASN A 63 0.05 -0.02 0.63
CA ASN A 63 -0.32 -1.05 -0.37
C ASN A 63 -1.53 -1.94 -0.02
N PRO A 64 -2.74 -1.40 0.03
CA PRO A 64 -3.95 -2.21 0.07
C PRO A 64 -4.20 -2.89 -1.27
N ALA A 65 -4.62 -4.16 -1.20
CA ALA A 65 -4.92 -5.00 -2.35
C ALA A 65 -6.38 -5.49 -2.30
N LEU A 66 -7.12 -5.34 -3.40
CA LEU A 66 -8.47 -5.88 -3.53
C LEU A 66 -8.41 -7.38 -3.79
N SER A 67 -9.08 -8.17 -2.96
CA SER A 67 -9.17 -9.62 -3.16
C SER A 67 -10.33 -9.97 -4.08
N PHE A 68 -10.02 -10.26 -5.34
CA PHE A 68 -10.98 -10.81 -6.30
C PHE A 68 -11.31 -12.29 -6.07
N GLY A 69 -10.65 -12.93 -5.10
CA GLY A 69 -10.75 -14.36 -4.83
C GLY A 69 -9.81 -15.18 -5.72
N ARG A 70 -10.04 -16.51 -5.77
CA ARG A 70 -9.32 -17.42 -6.67
C ARG A 70 -10.15 -17.62 -7.94
N THR A 71 -9.57 -17.33 -9.09
CA THR A 71 -10.14 -17.71 -10.37
C THR A 71 -9.85 -19.19 -10.64
N SER A 72 -10.73 -20.07 -10.14
CA SER A 72 -10.84 -21.42 -10.71
C SER A 72 -11.90 -21.39 -11.80
N TYR A 73 -11.47 -21.55 -13.04
CA TYR A 73 -12.31 -21.51 -14.24
C TYR A 73 -13.64 -22.25 -14.03
N TYR A 74 -14.74 -21.49 -14.10
CA TYR A 74 -16.14 -21.93 -14.24
C TYR A 74 -16.89 -22.54 -13.04
N ALA A 75 -16.23 -22.78 -11.90
CA ALA A 75 -16.93 -23.28 -10.70
C ALA A 75 -16.51 -22.57 -9.40
N GLY A 76 -15.55 -21.65 -9.48
CA GLY A 76 -15.12 -20.86 -8.33
C GLY A 76 -16.24 -19.92 -7.90
N ARG A 77 -16.63 -19.99 -6.63
CA ARG A 77 -17.52 -19.00 -6.04
C ARG A 77 -16.76 -17.67 -6.01
N ALA A 78 -17.33 -16.63 -6.62
CA ALA A 78 -16.79 -15.28 -6.51
C ALA A 78 -16.61 -14.92 -5.03
N ALA A 79 -15.56 -14.16 -4.71
CA ALA A 79 -15.41 -13.62 -3.36
C ALA A 79 -16.62 -12.72 -3.03
N PRO A 80 -17.02 -12.61 -1.75
CA PRO A 80 -18.02 -11.64 -1.33
C PRO A 80 -17.67 -10.23 -1.84
N GLY A 81 -18.65 -9.50 -2.37
CA GLY A 81 -18.46 -8.17 -2.96
C GLY A 81 -17.89 -8.15 -4.39
N VAL A 82 -17.66 -9.33 -4.99
CA VAL A 82 -17.27 -9.47 -6.40
C VAL A 82 -18.43 -10.02 -7.22
N SER A 83 -18.82 -9.29 -8.27
CA SER A 83 -19.71 -9.81 -9.31
C SER A 83 -18.90 -10.45 -10.43
N GLN A 84 -19.38 -11.56 -10.98
CA GLN A 84 -18.71 -12.30 -12.05
C GLN A 84 -19.71 -12.61 -13.17
N GLN A 85 -19.34 -12.26 -14.40
CA GLN A 85 -20.14 -12.51 -15.60
C GLN A 85 -19.28 -13.17 -16.68
N SER A 86 -19.84 -14.15 -17.39
CA SER A 86 -19.21 -14.67 -18.62
C SER A 86 -19.64 -13.81 -19.81
N SER A 87 -18.67 -13.37 -20.63
CA SER A 87 -18.93 -12.57 -21.83
C SER A 87 -18.06 -13.08 -22.97
N GLY A 88 -18.66 -13.63 -24.04
CA GLY A 88 -18.03 -13.76 -25.36
C GLY A 88 -16.62 -14.38 -25.44
N GLY A 89 -16.23 -15.28 -24.53
CA GLY A 89 -14.86 -15.83 -24.49
C GLY A 89 -13.97 -15.31 -23.35
N SER A 90 -14.52 -14.47 -22.49
CA SER A 90 -13.89 -13.90 -21.30
C SER A 90 -14.75 -14.12 -20.04
N ILE A 91 -14.12 -13.90 -18.89
CA ILE A 91 -14.76 -13.73 -17.59
C ILE A 91 -14.53 -12.29 -17.16
N VAL A 92 -15.60 -11.58 -16.84
CA VAL A 92 -15.58 -10.21 -16.33
C VAL A 92 -15.85 -10.27 -14.83
N MET A 93 -14.92 -9.76 -14.03
CA MET A 93 -15.09 -9.58 -12.59
C MET A 93 -15.24 -8.10 -12.28
N THR A 94 -16.16 -7.76 -11.40
CA THR A 94 -16.43 -6.39 -10.97
C THR A 94 -16.42 -6.32 -9.46
N THR A 95 -15.76 -5.31 -8.89
CA THR A 95 -15.90 -4.94 -7.48
C THR A 95 -15.85 -3.43 -7.32
N GLN A 96 -16.26 -2.97 -6.14
CA GLN A 96 -16.14 -1.57 -5.72
C GLN A 96 -15.04 -1.42 -4.66
N PHE A 97 -14.49 -0.22 -4.57
CA PHE A 97 -13.60 0.24 -3.50
C PHE A 97 -13.87 1.72 -3.24
N ALA A 98 -13.45 2.23 -2.08
CA ALA A 98 -13.61 3.64 -1.75
C ALA A 98 -12.24 4.31 -1.63
N LEU A 99 -12.17 5.59 -2.02
CA LEU A 99 -11.00 6.44 -1.82
C LEU A 99 -11.37 7.54 -0.84
N LYS A 100 -10.54 7.72 0.18
CA LYS A 100 -10.61 8.84 1.12
C LYS A 100 -9.44 9.77 0.87
N VAL A 101 -9.73 11.05 0.72
CA VAL A 101 -8.72 12.10 0.59
C VAL A 101 -8.59 12.84 1.91
N ASP A 102 -7.40 12.79 2.49
CA ASP A 102 -7.05 13.54 3.69
C ASP A 102 -6.05 14.64 3.32
N CYS A 103 -6.33 15.87 3.76
CA CYS A 103 -5.52 17.05 3.47
C CYS A 103 -5.21 17.80 4.77
N SER A 104 -4.10 18.53 4.78
CA SER A 104 -3.74 19.38 5.92
C SER A 104 -4.60 20.64 6.02
N ASP A 105 -5.13 21.13 4.90
CA ASP A 105 -6.11 22.23 4.83
C ASP A 105 -7.47 21.69 4.34
N PRO A 106 -8.51 21.64 5.21
CA PRO A 106 -9.73 20.90 4.95
C PRO A 106 -10.82 21.66 4.18
N GLN A 107 -10.61 22.93 3.81
CA GLN A 107 -11.71 23.77 3.31
C GLN A 107 -11.44 24.27 1.89
N SER A 108 -11.94 23.52 0.89
CA SER A 108 -12.06 23.89 -0.54
C SER A 108 -10.97 23.44 -1.51
N ALA A 109 -9.90 22.79 -1.06
CA ALA A 109 -8.92 22.23 -1.99
C ALA A 109 -9.50 21.03 -2.76
N LEU A 110 -9.35 21.09 -4.09
CA LEU A 110 -9.58 19.94 -4.96
C LEU A 110 -8.29 19.14 -5.06
N VAL A 111 -8.43 17.83 -5.10
CA VAL A 111 -7.34 16.89 -5.22
C VAL A 111 -7.62 16.04 -6.44
N GLU A 112 -6.68 16.06 -7.38
CA GLU A 112 -6.65 15.07 -8.44
C GLU A 112 -6.00 13.81 -7.91
N ILE A 113 -6.66 12.69 -8.16
CA ILE A 113 -6.16 11.36 -7.84
C ILE A 113 -5.90 10.64 -9.15
N GLU A 114 -4.66 10.28 -9.38
CA GLU A 114 -4.23 9.47 -10.52
C GLU A 114 -4.11 8.01 -10.09
N MET A 115 -4.57 7.12 -10.96
CA MET A 115 -4.56 5.67 -10.77
C MET A 115 -3.80 5.02 -11.91
N THR A 116 -2.72 4.31 -11.58
CA THR A 116 -1.80 3.74 -12.56
C THR A 116 -1.59 2.27 -12.29
N LEU A 117 -1.60 1.45 -13.34
CA LEU A 117 -1.27 0.03 -13.23
C LEU A 117 0.26 -0.14 -13.19
N ASN A 118 0.80 -0.72 -12.12
CA ASN A 118 2.26 -0.86 -11.92
C ASN A 118 2.92 -1.86 -12.86
N SER A 119 2.17 -2.87 -13.30
CA SER A 119 2.64 -3.86 -14.27
C SER A 119 1.47 -4.23 -15.16
N GLN A 120 1.66 -4.04 -16.46
CA GLN A 120 0.71 -4.50 -17.46
C GLN A 120 0.93 -5.99 -17.70
N ASP A 121 -0.14 -6.78 -17.59
CA ASP A 121 -0.17 -8.17 -18.04
C ASP A 121 -1.14 -8.22 -19.22
N ALA A 122 -0.65 -8.55 -20.42
CA ALA A 122 -1.46 -8.58 -21.63
C ALA A 122 -2.54 -9.68 -21.61
N SER A 123 -2.50 -10.60 -20.63
CA SER A 123 -3.46 -11.68 -20.47
C SER A 123 -4.75 -11.27 -19.74
N TYR A 124 -4.92 -10.01 -19.35
CA TYR A 124 -6.19 -9.46 -18.88
C TYR A 124 -6.22 -7.94 -19.01
N THR A 125 -7.41 -7.34 -18.90
CA THR A 125 -7.56 -5.89 -18.84
C THR A 125 -8.05 -5.47 -17.46
N VAL A 126 -7.62 -4.28 -17.03
CA VAL A 126 -8.07 -3.65 -15.79
C VAL A 126 -8.64 -2.29 -16.14
N THR A 127 -9.88 -2.05 -15.72
CA THR A 127 -10.61 -0.83 -15.99
C THR A 127 -11.09 -0.24 -14.67
N VAL A 128 -10.86 1.05 -14.43
CA VAL A 128 -11.39 1.78 -13.28
C VAL A 128 -12.33 2.87 -13.78
N ASP A 129 -13.56 2.87 -13.29
CA ASP A 129 -14.63 3.81 -13.69
C ASP A 129 -14.83 3.93 -15.21
N GLY A 130 -14.64 2.83 -15.92
CA GLY A 130 -14.73 2.78 -17.39
C GLY A 130 -13.43 3.14 -18.13
N THR A 131 -12.38 3.59 -17.43
CA THR A 131 -11.07 3.91 -18.02
C THR A 131 -10.13 2.70 -17.96
N PRO A 132 -9.67 2.16 -19.11
CA PRO A 132 -8.71 1.05 -19.13
C PRO A 132 -7.33 1.52 -18.68
N LEU A 133 -6.83 0.95 -17.58
CA LEU A 133 -5.52 1.25 -17.02
C LEU A 133 -4.34 0.64 -17.80
N SER A 134 -4.63 -0.22 -18.78
CA SER A 134 -3.61 -0.78 -19.67
C SER A 134 -3.08 0.25 -20.66
N THR A 135 -3.85 1.27 -21.01
CA THR A 135 -3.49 2.24 -22.07
C THR A 135 -3.30 3.66 -21.56
N ALA A 136 -3.81 3.99 -20.37
CA ALA A 136 -3.76 5.32 -19.81
C ALA A 136 -3.85 5.29 -18.28
N THR A 137 -3.38 6.36 -17.64
CA THR A 137 -3.69 6.66 -16.24
C THR A 137 -5.16 7.06 -16.13
N SER A 138 -5.89 6.52 -15.15
CA SER A 138 -7.22 7.05 -14.82
C SER A 138 -7.08 8.18 -13.81
N ALA A 139 -7.84 9.25 -13.97
CA ALA A 139 -7.81 10.39 -13.06
C ALA A 139 -9.21 10.76 -12.60
N THR A 140 -9.35 11.13 -11.33
CA THR A 140 -10.58 11.64 -10.75
C THR A 140 -10.29 12.85 -9.86
N VAL A 141 -11.26 13.74 -9.68
CA VAL A 141 -11.11 14.92 -8.84
C VAL A 141 -12.05 14.81 -7.64
N GLN A 142 -11.49 14.98 -6.46
CA GLN A 142 -12.20 14.88 -5.18
C GLN A 142 -11.96 16.12 -4.32
N ARG A 143 -12.86 16.36 -3.36
CA ARG A 143 -12.66 17.41 -2.36
C ARG A 143 -11.83 16.86 -1.21
N CYS A 144 -10.98 17.69 -0.62
CA CYS A 144 -10.34 17.33 0.65
C CYS A 144 -11.38 16.92 1.71
N GLY A 145 -11.11 15.82 2.40
CA GLY A 145 -12.00 15.23 3.40
C GLY A 145 -13.13 14.37 2.82
N SER A 146 -13.28 14.27 1.49
CA SER A 146 -14.32 13.44 0.89
C SER A 146 -13.94 11.95 0.85
N VAL A 147 -14.99 11.13 0.76
CA VAL A 147 -14.90 9.72 0.39
C VAL A 147 -15.73 9.50 -0.86
N SER A 148 -15.19 8.82 -1.86
CA SER A 148 -15.96 8.40 -3.04
C SER A 148 -15.75 6.93 -3.36
N GLU A 149 -16.80 6.31 -3.87
CA GLU A 149 -16.77 4.93 -4.35
C GLU A 149 -16.38 4.88 -5.82
N HIS A 150 -15.56 3.89 -6.15
CA HIS A 150 -15.02 3.62 -7.47
C HIS A 150 -15.26 2.17 -7.84
N ARG A 151 -15.39 1.92 -9.14
CA ARG A 151 -15.62 0.57 -9.68
C ARG A 151 -14.39 0.11 -10.43
N VAL A 152 -13.88 -1.06 -10.08
CA VAL A 152 -12.86 -1.77 -10.84
C VAL A 152 -13.46 -2.98 -11.55
N VAL A 153 -13.09 -3.15 -12.81
CA VAL A 153 -13.48 -4.26 -13.67
C VAL A 153 -12.22 -4.93 -14.18
N ILE A 154 -12.15 -6.25 -14.03
CA ILE A 154 -11.09 -7.07 -14.59
C ILE A 154 -11.71 -8.02 -15.62
N GLU A 155 -11.27 -7.93 -16.87
CA GLU A 155 -11.67 -8.87 -17.91
C GLU A 155 -10.53 -9.82 -18.23
N VAL A 156 -10.82 -11.12 -18.12
CA VAL A 156 -9.85 -12.19 -18.29
C VAL A 156 -10.29 -13.10 -19.43
N PRO A 157 -9.53 -13.16 -20.54
CA PRO A 157 -9.74 -14.14 -21.59
C PRO A 157 -9.69 -15.57 -21.05
N ARG A 158 -10.52 -16.44 -21.61
CA ARG A 158 -10.57 -17.86 -21.23
C ARG A 158 -9.31 -18.65 -21.59
N THR A 159 -8.45 -18.10 -22.43
CA THR A 159 -7.17 -18.68 -22.82
C THR A 159 -6.07 -18.50 -21.77
N ARG A 160 -6.26 -17.61 -20.79
CA ARG A 160 -5.30 -17.42 -19.70
C ARG A 160 -5.27 -18.68 -18.80
N PRO A 161 -4.11 -19.15 -18.34
CA PRO A 161 -4.06 -20.21 -17.33
C PRO A 161 -4.64 -19.74 -15.98
N ALA A 162 -5.15 -20.68 -15.17
CA ALA A 162 -5.59 -20.37 -13.82
C ALA A 162 -4.41 -19.89 -12.96
N GLY A 163 -4.58 -18.80 -12.23
CA GLY A 163 -3.50 -18.22 -11.44
C GLY A 163 -3.84 -16.86 -10.86
N PRO A 164 -2.98 -16.33 -9.97
CA PRO A 164 -3.19 -15.01 -9.38
C PRO A 164 -3.13 -13.89 -10.43
N PHE A 165 -3.81 -12.79 -10.13
CA PHE A 165 -3.55 -11.51 -10.80
C PHE A 165 -2.34 -10.87 -10.13
N GLY A 166 -1.30 -10.56 -10.92
CA GLY A 166 -0.05 -10.01 -10.41
C GLY A 166 0.01 -8.47 -10.44
N SER A 167 -0.98 -7.81 -11.04
CA SER A 167 -0.96 -6.36 -11.16
C SER A 167 -1.42 -5.67 -9.88
N THR A 168 -0.75 -4.56 -9.56
CA THR A 168 -1.13 -3.62 -8.50
C THR A 168 -1.49 -2.29 -9.15
N VAL A 169 -2.52 -1.62 -8.63
CA VAL A 169 -2.84 -0.24 -9.00
C VAL A 169 -2.24 0.69 -7.94
N SER A 170 -1.41 1.63 -8.37
CA SER A 170 -0.91 2.72 -7.52
C SER A 170 -1.81 3.93 -7.63
N PHE A 171 -1.88 4.69 -6.54
CA PHE A 171 -2.67 5.91 -6.42
C PHE A 171 -1.74 7.06 -6.08
N SER A 172 -1.82 8.14 -6.86
CA SER A 172 -1.08 9.39 -6.65
C SER A 172 -2.10 10.50 -6.36
N ALA A 173 -1.77 11.43 -5.46
CA ALA A 173 -2.67 12.52 -5.07
C ALA A 173 -1.95 13.86 -5.25
N ILE A 174 -2.56 14.76 -6.01
CA ILE A 174 -1.99 16.05 -6.38
C ILE A 174 -3.01 17.14 -6.07
N ALA A 175 -2.61 18.14 -5.30
CA ALA A 175 -3.45 19.31 -5.06
C ALA A 175 -3.63 20.08 -6.38
N ARG A 176 -4.87 20.48 -6.67
CA ARG A 176 -5.26 21.26 -7.84
C ARG A 176 -5.37 22.74 -7.53
#